data_AF-A0A0S8E4L5-F1
#
_entry.id   AF-A0A0S8E4L5-F1
#
_cell.length_a   1.000
_cell.length_b   1.000
_cell.length_c   1.000
_cell.angle_alpha   90.00
_cell.angle_beta   90.00
_cell.angle_gamma   90.00
#
_symmetry.space_group_name_H-M   'P 1'
#
loop_
_entity.id
_entity.type
_entity.pdbx_description
1 polymer ?
#
loop_
_entity_poly.entity_id
_entity_poly.type
_entity_poly.pdbx_seq_one_letter_code
_entity_poly.pdbx_strand_id
1 'polypeptide(L)'
;MIVRAKSLTGFTLIEFLIVIVLFSAGAVVLLQIFSMGLLGGLGNENTLISTALAQDKMELIRNSQYNSISDEAKAPVTDYPFFQREVIVTEPQANLKQITVNIYWTEKTGEMTISFVTYVSNI
;
A
#
# COMPACT_ATOMS: atom_id res chain seq x y z
N MET A 1 65.93 37.83 -3.04
CA MET A 1 65.02 36.71 -2.73
C MET A 1 63.64 37.08 -3.27
N ILE A 2 63.20 36.51 -4.39
CA ILE A 2 61.89 36.82 -5.00
C ILE A 2 61.02 35.57 -4.89
N VAL A 3 59.97 35.63 -4.07
CA VAL A 3 58.99 34.55 -3.93
C VAL A 3 57.96 34.73 -5.03
N ARG A 4 57.89 33.78 -5.96
CA ARG A 4 56.91 33.75 -7.05
C ARG A 4 55.57 33.25 -6.50
N ALA A 5 54.51 34.04 -6.61
CA ALA A 5 53.16 33.62 -6.28
C ALA A 5 52.69 32.53 -7.25
N LYS A 6 52.16 31.42 -6.71
CA LYS A 6 51.66 30.27 -7.46
C LYS A 6 50.35 30.69 -8.16
N SER A 7 50.29 30.61 -9.49
CA SER A 7 49.06 30.91 -10.23
C SER A 7 47.99 29.85 -9.92
N LEU A 8 46.82 30.29 -9.45
CA LEU A 8 45.62 29.46 -9.35
C LEU A 8 45.18 29.10 -10.78
N THR A 9 45.41 27.86 -11.20
CA THR A 9 44.91 27.32 -12.46
C THR A 9 43.38 27.24 -12.39
N GLY A 10 42.71 27.97 -13.29
CA GLY A 10 41.25 27.92 -13.43
C GLY A 10 40.76 26.60 -14.03
N PHE A 11 39.47 26.33 -13.87
CA PHE A 11 38.81 25.16 -14.47
C PHE A 11 38.79 25.27 -15.99
N THR A 12 38.98 24.13 -16.67
CA THR A 12 38.88 24.07 -18.13
C THR A 12 37.42 23.98 -18.57
N LEU A 13 37.09 24.49 -19.76
CA LEU A 13 35.73 24.41 -20.31
C LEU A 13 35.24 22.96 -20.44
N ILE A 14 36.15 22.06 -20.84
CA ILE A 14 35.84 20.63 -20.99
C ILE A 14 35.54 19.96 -19.63
N GLU A 15 36.26 20.35 -18.59
CA GLU A 15 36.02 19.85 -17.23
C GLU A 15 34.64 20.28 -16.72
N PHE A 16 34.25 21.53 -16.98
CA PHE A 16 32.91 22.00 -16.62
C PHE A 16 31.80 21.27 -17.40
N LEU A 17 32.01 21.02 -18.69
CA LEU A 17 31.06 20.23 -19.50
C LEU A 17 30.91 18.80 -18.96
N ILE A 18 32.00 18.15 -18.60
CA ILE A 18 31.97 16.81 -18.01
C ILE A 18 31.20 16.83 -16.67
N VAL A 19 31.46 17.83 -15.82
CA VAL A 19 30.74 17.99 -14.54
C VAL A 19 29.23 18.16 -14.76
N ILE A 20 28.80 18.99 -15.71
CA ILE A 20 27.37 19.17 -16.00
C ILE A 20 26.74 17.87 -16.49
N VAL A 21 27.42 17.11 -17.35
CA VAL A 21 26.91 15.83 -17.87
C VAL A 21 26.75 14.83 -16.73
N LEU A 22 27.75 14.69 -15.87
CA LEU A 22 27.66 13.80 -14.71
C LEU A 22 26.59 14.24 -13.71
N PHE A 23 26.49 15.54 -13.44
CA PHE A 23 25.49 16.11 -12.54
C PHE A 23 24.08 15.89 -13.07
N SER A 24 23.83 16.16 -14.35
CA SER A 24 22.52 15.97 -14.96
C SER A 24 22.10 14.50 -15.00
N ALA A 25 23.03 13.59 -15.33
CA ALA A 25 22.78 12.15 -15.26
C ALA A 25 22.41 11.70 -13.84
N GLY A 26 23.16 12.16 -12.83
CA GLY A 26 22.87 11.87 -11.42
C GLY A 26 21.53 12.42 -10.94
N ALA A 27 21.19 13.65 -11.32
CA ALA A 27 19.93 14.30 -10.96
C ALA A 27 18.71 13.54 -11.51
N VAL A 28 18.78 13.01 -12.73
CA VAL A 28 17.70 12.21 -13.32
C VAL A 28 17.44 10.93 -12.52
N VAL A 29 18.50 10.24 -12.09
CA VAL A 29 18.36 9.02 -11.28
C VAL A 29 17.69 9.33 -9.93
N LEU A 30 18.08 10.42 -9.27
CA LEU A 30 17.48 10.82 -8.00
C LEU A 30 15.99 11.15 -8.14
N LEU A 31 15.59 11.83 -9.22
CA LEU A 31 14.18 12.12 -9.50
C LEU A 31 13.34 10.85 -9.71
N GLN A 32 13.90 9.84 -10.37
CA GLN A 32 13.20 8.56 -10.57
C GLN A 32 12.98 7.83 -9.25
N ILE A 33 14.01 7.77 -8.38
CA ILE A 33 13.91 7.14 -7.06
C ILE A 33 12.86 7.87 -6.20
N PHE A 34 12.87 9.20 -6.22
CA PHE A 34 11.89 10.01 -5.50
C PHE A 34 10.44 9.72 -5.94
N SER A 35 10.21 9.67 -7.26
CA SER A 35 8.89 9.36 -7.83
C SER A 35 8.41 7.94 -7.45
N MET A 36 9.30 6.95 -7.52
CA MET A 36 8.99 5.58 -7.08
C MET A 36 8.64 5.52 -5.60
N GLY A 37 9.36 6.25 -4.75
CA GLY A 37 9.07 6.32 -3.31
C GLY A 37 7.68 6.86 -3.00
N LEU A 38 7.26 7.94 -3.68
CA LEU A 38 5.93 8.51 -3.51
C LEU A 38 4.81 7.56 -3.97
N LEU A 39 4.98 6.92 -5.13
CA LEU A 39 3.98 5.99 -5.65
C LEU A 39 3.88 4.71 -4.80
N GLY A 40 4.99 4.22 -4.27
CA GLY A 40 5.00 3.08 -3.35
C GLY A 40 4.30 3.35 -2.02
N GLY A 41 4.36 4.59 -1.53
CA GLY A 41 3.68 4.99 -0.29
C GLY A 41 2.16 4.86 -0.36
N LEU A 42 1.55 5.28 -1.47
CA LEU A 42 0.10 5.26 -1.65
C LEU A 42 -0.49 3.84 -1.70
N GLY A 43 0.21 2.90 -2.33
CA GLY A 43 -0.23 1.49 -2.36
C GLY A 43 -0.19 0.84 -0.96
N ASN A 44 0.82 1.19 -0.16
CA ASN A 44 0.92 0.72 1.22
C ASN A 44 -0.20 1.28 2.10
N GLU A 45 -0.57 2.56 1.92
CA GLU A 45 -1.68 3.17 2.67
C GLU A 45 -3.00 2.44 2.44
N ASN A 46 -3.37 2.18 1.18
CA ASN A 46 -4.60 1.44 0.86
C ASN A 46 -4.60 0.02 1.44
N THR A 47 -3.44 -0.65 1.44
CA THR A 47 -3.28 -1.99 2.02
C THR A 47 -3.44 -1.96 3.54
N LEU A 48 -2.94 -0.92 4.21
CA LEU A 48 -3.09 -0.74 5.65
C LEU A 48 -4.55 -0.48 6.02
N ILE A 49 -5.24 0.41 5.29
CA ILE A 49 -6.66 0.70 5.50
C ILE A 49 -7.50 -0.55 5.26
N SER A 50 -7.29 -1.26 4.15
CA SER A 50 -8.05 -2.48 3.86
C SER A 50 -7.84 -3.58 4.90
N THR A 51 -6.61 -3.71 5.42
CA THR A 51 -6.29 -4.62 6.53
C THR A 51 -7.03 -4.23 7.81
N ALA A 52 -7.02 -2.94 8.18
CA ALA A 52 -7.72 -2.45 9.36
C ALA A 52 -9.24 -2.69 9.25
N LEU A 53 -9.84 -2.35 8.10
CA LEU A 53 -11.27 -2.58 7.85
C LEU A 53 -11.67 -4.05 7.91
N ALA A 54 -10.81 -4.94 7.41
CA ALA A 54 -11.03 -6.38 7.52
C ALA A 54 -10.94 -6.85 8.98
N GLN A 55 -9.93 -6.39 9.73
CA GLN A 55 -9.76 -6.73 11.15
C GLN A 55 -10.94 -6.25 11.99
N ASP A 56 -11.38 -5.00 11.82
CA ASP A 56 -12.53 -4.45 12.53
C ASP A 56 -13.77 -5.32 12.31
N LYS A 57 -14.03 -5.74 11.05
CA LYS A 57 -15.17 -6.62 10.76
C LYS A 57 -15.00 -7.99 11.41
N MET A 58 -13.79 -8.54 11.43
CA MET A 58 -13.50 -9.84 12.05
C MET A 58 -13.72 -9.79 13.58
N GLU A 59 -13.41 -8.66 14.21
CA GLU A 59 -13.69 -8.44 15.64
C GLU A 59 -15.20 -8.36 15.91
N LEU A 60 -15.95 -7.65 15.07
CA LEU A 60 -17.42 -7.61 15.17
C LEU A 60 -18.04 -9.00 15.00
N ILE A 61 -17.54 -9.80 14.05
CA ILE A 61 -17.97 -11.18 13.83
C ILE A 61 -17.67 -12.03 15.07
N ARG A 62 -16.49 -11.89 15.67
CA ARG A 62 -16.10 -12.61 16.89
C ARG A 62 -16.98 -12.26 18.10
N ASN A 63 -17.47 -11.03 18.18
CA ASN A 63 -18.39 -10.57 19.23
C ASN A 63 -19.86 -10.95 18.94
N SER A 64 -20.18 -11.29 17.69
CA SER A 64 -21.53 -11.62 17.27
C SER A 64 -21.95 -13.02 17.72
N GLN A 65 -23.25 -13.22 17.94
CA GLN A 65 -23.79 -14.54 18.22
C GLN A 65 -23.71 -15.43 16.96
N TYR A 66 -23.48 -16.73 17.15
CA TYR A 66 -23.36 -17.68 16.02
C TYR A 66 -24.53 -17.59 15.02
N ASN A 67 -25.76 -17.44 15.53
CA ASN A 67 -26.98 -17.37 14.72
C ASN A 67 -27.15 -16.04 13.98
N SER A 68 -26.52 -14.95 14.43
CA SER A 68 -26.63 -13.65 13.78
C SER A 68 -25.59 -13.42 12.68
N ILE A 69 -24.64 -14.34 12.52
CA ILE A 69 -23.62 -14.26 11.47
C ILE A 69 -24.22 -14.77 10.15
N SER A 70 -24.32 -13.86 9.17
CA SER A 70 -24.83 -14.10 7.82
C SER A 70 -23.94 -13.40 6.78
N ASP A 71 -24.17 -13.70 5.50
CA ASP A 71 -23.54 -13.02 4.38
C ASP A 71 -23.83 -11.52 4.36
N GLU A 72 -22.87 -10.76 3.83
CA GLU A 72 -22.98 -9.34 3.55
C GLU A 72 -22.57 -9.15 2.09
N ALA A 73 -23.50 -8.68 1.25
CA ALA A 73 -23.20 -8.43 -0.17
C ALA A 73 -22.16 -7.32 -0.32
N LYS A 74 -21.35 -7.40 -1.39
CA LYS A 74 -20.33 -6.40 -1.72
C LYS A 74 -20.94 -4.99 -1.75
N ALA A 75 -20.55 -4.15 -0.78
CA ALA A 75 -21.06 -2.79 -0.63
C ALA A 75 -19.97 -1.82 -0.13
N PRO A 76 -20.07 -0.51 -0.41
CA PRO A 76 -19.15 0.47 0.12
C PRO A 76 -19.14 0.49 1.65
N VAL A 77 -17.95 0.67 2.24
CA VAL A 77 -17.80 0.77 3.69
C VAL A 77 -18.16 2.18 4.15
N THR A 78 -18.93 2.29 5.24
CA THR A 78 -19.24 3.58 5.88
C THR A 78 -17.95 4.33 6.20
N ASP A 79 -17.91 5.63 5.93
CA ASP A 79 -16.74 6.50 6.08
C ASP A 79 -15.56 6.22 5.12
N TYR A 80 -15.59 5.10 4.39
CA TYR A 80 -14.56 4.67 3.42
C TYR A 80 -15.19 4.27 2.07
N PRO A 81 -15.80 5.20 1.32
CA PRO A 81 -16.58 4.87 0.11
C PRO A 81 -15.73 4.30 -1.04
N PHE A 82 -14.41 4.49 -1.01
CA PHE A 82 -13.48 3.91 -1.99
C PHE A 82 -13.16 2.43 -1.73
N PHE A 83 -13.56 1.92 -0.56
CA PHE A 83 -13.41 0.53 -0.19
C PHE A 83 -14.77 -0.13 -0.17
N GLN A 84 -14.84 -1.35 -0.69
CA GLN A 84 -16.04 -2.17 -0.64
C GLN A 84 -15.76 -3.41 0.21
N ARG A 85 -16.75 -3.87 0.96
CA ARG A 85 -16.66 -5.06 1.79
C ARG A 85 -17.70 -6.08 1.39
N GLU A 86 -17.30 -7.33 1.40
CA GLU A 86 -18.18 -8.49 1.26
C GLU A 86 -17.86 -9.48 2.39
N VAL A 87 -18.89 -10.12 2.94
CA VAL A 87 -18.74 -11.22 3.89
C VAL A 87 -19.44 -12.44 3.31
N ILE A 88 -18.69 -13.52 3.18
CA ILE A 88 -19.18 -14.81 2.70
C ILE A 88 -19.15 -15.80 3.87
N VAL A 89 -20.29 -16.40 4.17
CA VAL A 89 -20.45 -17.38 5.24
C VAL A 89 -20.78 -18.73 4.61
N THR A 90 -19.95 -19.74 4.90
CA THR A 90 -20.21 -21.12 4.49
C THR A 90 -20.23 -22.02 5.72
N GLU A 91 -21.00 -23.11 5.67
CA GLU A 91 -21.09 -24.08 6.76
C GLU A 91 -20.44 -25.41 6.32
N PRO A 92 -19.12 -25.55 6.48
CA PRO A 92 -18.41 -26.78 6.08
C PRO A 92 -18.81 -28.00 6.94
N GLN A 93 -19.30 -27.77 8.16
CA GLN A 93 -19.76 -28.82 9.08
C GLN A 93 -20.89 -28.27 9.95
N ALA A 94 -21.76 -29.16 10.46
CA ALA A 94 -22.75 -28.78 11.46
C ALA A 94 -22.09 -28.07 12.65
N ASN A 95 -22.68 -26.94 13.08
CA ASN A 95 -22.18 -26.07 14.14
C ASN A 95 -20.82 -25.40 13.85
N LEU A 96 -20.37 -25.35 12.60
CA LEU A 96 -19.16 -24.64 12.19
C LEU A 96 -19.44 -23.75 10.98
N LYS A 97 -19.25 -22.44 11.16
CA LYS A 97 -19.26 -21.45 10.08
C LYS A 97 -17.82 -21.07 9.73
N GLN A 98 -17.50 -21.11 8.44
CA GLN A 98 -16.34 -20.46 7.86
C GLN A 98 -16.78 -19.11 7.32
N ILE A 99 -16.08 -18.05 7.71
CA ILE A 99 -16.44 -16.68 7.38
C ILE A 99 -15.24 -16.07 6.68
N THR A 100 -15.47 -15.61 5.45
CA THR A 100 -14.49 -14.93 4.63
C THR A 100 -14.89 -13.47 4.51
N VAL A 101 -14.04 -12.56 4.99
CA VAL A 101 -14.21 -11.12 4.85
C VAL A 101 -13.28 -10.65 3.72
N ASN A 102 -13.88 -10.12 2.66
CA ASN A 102 -13.18 -9.56 1.52
C ASN A 102 -13.29 -8.04 1.53
N ILE A 103 -12.16 -7.34 1.38
CA ILE A 103 -12.12 -5.89 1.14
C ILE A 103 -11.57 -5.63 -0.24
N TYR A 104 -12.27 -4.81 -1.01
CA TYR A 104 -11.96 -4.45 -2.39
C TYR A 104 -11.65 -2.96 -2.48
N TRP A 105 -10.67 -2.60 -3.29
CA TRP A 105 -10.40 -1.21 -3.67
C TRP A 105 -9.86 -1.17 -5.10
N THR A 106 -9.94 -0.01 -5.76
CA THR A 106 -9.45 0.15 -7.13
C THR A 106 -8.10 0.86 -7.14
N GLU A 107 -7.12 0.26 -7.80
CA GLU A 107 -5.85 0.87 -8.14
C GLU A 107 -5.72 1.07 -9.65
N LYS A 108 -4.64 1.72 -10.11
CA LYS A 108 -4.37 1.95 -11.54
C LYS A 108 -4.32 0.65 -12.35
N THR A 109 -3.94 -0.46 -11.72
CA THR A 109 -3.78 -1.78 -12.34
C THR A 109 -5.05 -2.61 -12.35
N GLY A 110 -6.10 -2.19 -11.64
CA GLY A 110 -7.36 -2.91 -11.54
C GLY A 110 -7.94 -2.94 -10.13
N GLU A 111 -8.94 -3.78 -9.93
CA GLU A 111 -9.50 -4.04 -8.60
C GLU A 111 -8.55 -4.96 -7.81
N MET A 112 -8.20 -4.50 -6.62
CA MET A 112 -7.39 -5.20 -5.65
C MET A 112 -8.28 -5.78 -4.56
N THR A 113 -7.85 -6.88 -3.94
CA THR A 113 -8.62 -7.56 -2.89
C THR A 113 -7.70 -8.10 -1.81
N ILE A 114 -8.13 -7.98 -0.56
CA ILE A 114 -7.57 -8.72 0.57
C ILE A 114 -8.67 -9.55 1.23
N SER A 115 -8.33 -10.77 1.63
CA SER A 115 -9.26 -11.74 2.19
C SER A 115 -8.78 -12.25 3.54
N PHE A 116 -9.65 -12.19 4.54
CA PHE A 116 -9.44 -12.77 5.87
C PHE A 116 -10.43 -13.90 6.08
N VAL A 117 -9.97 -15.01 6.64
CA VAL A 117 -10.82 -16.18 6.91
C VAL A 117 -10.77 -16.50 8.39
N THR A 118 -11.93 -16.73 9.00
CA THR A 118 -12.06 -17.25 10.36
C THR A 118 -13.11 -18.34 10.43
N TYR A 119 -13.03 -19.14 11.47
CA TYR A 119 -14.03 -20.15 11.81
C TYR A 119 -14.71 -19.77 13.12
N VAL A 120 -16.03 -19.92 13.18
CA VAL A 120 -16.83 -19.73 14.39
C VAL A 120 -17.66 -20.98 14.59
N SER A 121 -17.58 -21.56 15.79
CA SER A 121 -18.34 -22.76 16.16
C SER A 121 -19.46 -22.44 17.14
N ASN A 122 -20.56 -23.16 17.03
CA ASN A 122 -21.64 -23.17 18.01
C ASN A 122 -21.36 -24.28 19.04
N ILE A 123 -20.85 -23.91 20.22
CA ILE A 123 -20.52 -24.83 21.31
C ILE A 123 -21.61 -24.80 22.37
#